data_AF-A0A2M7ZEC6-F1
#
_entry.id   AF-A0A2M7ZEC6-F1
#
_cell.length_a   1.000
_cell.length_b   1.000
_cell.length_c   1.000
_cell.angle_alpha   90.00
_cell.angle_beta   90.00
_cell.angle_gamma   90.00
#
_symmetry.space_group_name_H-M   'P 1'
#
loop_
_entity.id
_entity.type
_entity.pdbx_description
1 polymer ?
#
loop_
_entity_poly.entity_id
_entity_poly.type
_entity_poly.pdbx_seq_one_letter_code
_entity_poly.pdbx_strand_id
1 'polypeptide(L)'
;MQHWILQNKMQIIFIKTESVHSKFLPDKGKTGMIENILLSEEEFNNSSSNSYLDRIQTLFRHQLKNWELAKTGYESLNSVQVREFHFDDFVIKAQFNPGRIISSAAKVDEKSIRERKCFLCYNNLPEHQKAITFENNFLILVNPYPIFPVHFTIPMLDHLPQLIEDNLQAMLSLTKAIGENYTVFYNGPKCGASAPDHMHFQAGLKNFMPIDWEYEIIKDKKCKILFEDDETKILGCTNYLRKFFAIQSSSKAKTLKVFSKLYTSIQKTQRAYEIEPMMNIISRFEDGEYFVFVFPRSKHRPDYYFSEGDKKIILSPASVDLGGVCITPRQEDFEKITKEIIEDIFRQVSVGEEEFEFFSKSLTELIN
;
A
#
# COMPACT_ATOMS: atom_id res chain seq x y z
N MET A 1 68.50 6.76 24.37
CA MET A 1 67.31 7.61 24.11
C MET A 1 66.16 6.69 23.73
N GLN A 2 65.48 6.02 24.65
CA GLN A 2 64.84 6.53 25.86
C GLN A 2 63.94 7.74 25.59
N HIS A 3 62.66 7.55 25.96
CA HIS A 3 61.76 8.53 26.56
C HIS A 3 61.13 9.61 25.68
N TRP A 4 59.88 9.38 25.24
CA TRP A 4 58.63 10.01 25.74
C TRP A 4 57.49 9.73 24.73
N ILE A 5 56.55 8.79 24.95
CA ILE A 5 55.38 8.81 25.86
C ILE A 5 54.20 9.66 25.34
N LEU A 6 53.15 8.92 24.92
CA LEU A 6 51.70 9.13 25.09
C LEU A 6 51.04 10.38 24.48
N GLN A 7 50.02 10.19 23.63
CA GLN A 7 48.59 10.26 23.99
C GLN A 7 47.68 10.26 22.73
N ASN A 8 46.42 9.83 22.91
CA ASN A 8 45.29 9.75 21.97
C ASN A 8 45.18 8.43 21.17
N LYS A 9 44.86 7.30 21.82
CA LYS A 9 43.52 6.81 22.24
C LYS A 9 42.49 6.72 21.10
N MET A 10 42.24 5.46 20.71
CA MET A 10 40.99 4.94 20.15
C MET A 10 39.76 5.63 20.77
N GLN A 11 38.93 6.26 19.94
CA GLN A 11 37.53 6.51 20.29
C GLN A 11 36.69 5.40 19.68
N ILE A 12 36.42 4.40 20.51
CA ILE A 12 35.30 3.48 20.36
C ILE A 12 34.04 4.33 20.54
N ILE A 13 33.28 4.53 19.46
CA ILE A 13 31.96 5.18 19.54
C ILE A 13 31.00 4.15 20.14
N PHE A 14 30.78 4.26 21.44
CA PHE A 14 29.65 3.65 22.12
C PHE A 14 28.37 4.37 21.66
N ILE A 15 27.57 3.71 20.82
CA ILE A 15 26.19 4.12 20.57
C ILE A 15 25.42 3.83 21.86
N LYS A 16 25.11 4.89 22.62
CA LYS A 16 24.18 4.82 23.74
C LYS A 16 22.80 4.47 23.21
N THR A 17 22.29 3.31 23.62
CA THR A 17 20.87 2.97 23.56
C THR A 17 20.13 3.82 24.60
N GLU A 18 19.68 5.01 24.20
CA GLU A 18 18.67 5.76 24.95
C GLU A 18 17.27 5.24 24.61
N SER A 19 16.50 4.94 25.66
CA SER A 19 15.14 4.41 25.57
C SER A 19 14.22 5.39 24.84
N VAL A 20 13.67 4.96 23.71
CA VAL A 20 12.69 5.72 22.92
C VAL A 20 11.31 5.63 23.58
N HIS A 21 11.14 6.28 24.73
CA HIS A 21 9.84 6.48 25.37
C HIS A 21 9.57 7.94 25.79
N SER A 22 10.31 8.90 25.23
CA SER A 22 9.97 10.32 25.38
C SER A 22 10.41 11.14 24.17
N LYS A 23 9.49 11.33 23.22
CA LYS A 23 9.31 12.51 22.34
C LYS A 23 8.36 12.16 21.19
N PHE A 24 7.09 11.95 21.52
CA PHE A 24 5.98 12.04 20.56
C PHE A 24 5.18 13.32 20.87
N LEU A 25 5.88 14.45 20.87
CA LEU A 25 5.21 15.74 20.77
C LEU A 25 5.29 16.17 19.31
N PRO A 26 4.20 16.67 18.72
CA PRO A 26 4.24 17.21 17.37
C PRO A 26 5.33 18.27 17.26
N ASP A 27 6.02 18.31 16.12
CA ASP A 27 6.74 19.51 15.74
C ASP A 27 5.71 20.64 15.64
N LYS A 28 5.68 21.51 16.66
CA LYS A 28 4.65 22.54 16.82
C LYS A 28 4.56 23.46 15.60
N GLY A 29 5.64 23.58 14.82
CA GLY A 29 5.68 24.37 13.59
C GLY A 29 4.82 23.81 12.46
N LYS A 30 4.75 22.48 12.29
CA LYS A 30 3.98 21.84 11.20
C LYS A 30 2.49 21.71 11.54
N THR A 31 2.16 21.51 12.81
CA THR A 31 0.76 21.32 13.23
C THR A 31 -0.06 22.58 13.00
N GLY A 32 0.49 23.77 13.32
CA GLY A 32 -0.17 25.05 13.07
C GLY A 32 -0.46 25.34 11.59
N MET A 33 0.29 24.76 10.65
CA MET A 33 0.05 24.94 9.21
C MET A 33 -1.13 24.14 8.67
N ILE A 34 -1.56 23.09 9.39
CA ILE A 34 -2.64 22.18 8.96
C ILE A 34 -3.89 22.27 9.83
N GLU A 35 -3.91 23.09 10.90
CA GLU A 35 -5.06 23.20 11.82
C GLU A 35 -6.40 23.39 11.10
N ASN A 36 -6.41 24.20 10.04
CA ASN A 36 -7.63 24.49 9.26
C ASN A 36 -8.20 23.28 8.50
N ILE A 37 -7.38 22.26 8.21
CA ILE A 37 -7.83 21.05 7.51
C ILE A 37 -8.10 19.88 8.46
N LEU A 38 -7.74 19.99 9.74
CA LEU A 38 -8.06 18.96 10.72
C LEU A 38 -9.53 19.02 11.10
N LEU A 39 -10.12 17.85 11.34
CA LEU A 39 -11.42 17.78 11.99
C LEU A 39 -11.27 18.20 13.46
N SER A 40 -12.14 19.07 13.94
CA SER A 40 -12.06 19.64 15.29
C SER A 40 -12.47 18.64 16.38
N GLU A 41 -12.00 18.84 17.61
CA GLU A 41 -12.39 17.99 18.75
C GLU A 41 -13.90 18.06 19.06
N GLU A 42 -14.54 19.21 18.82
CA GLU A 42 -16.00 19.34 18.94
C GLU A 42 -16.77 18.41 17.99
N GLU A 43 -16.24 18.20 16.78
CA GLU A 43 -16.83 17.29 15.80
C GLU A 43 -16.67 15.81 16.19
N PHE A 44 -15.68 15.47 17.04
CA PHE A 44 -15.49 14.12 17.60
C PHE A 44 -16.35 13.83 18.84
N ASN A 45 -16.71 14.86 19.62
CA ASN A 45 -17.42 14.73 20.90
C ASN A 45 -18.84 14.13 20.80
N ASN A 46 -19.36 13.91 19.59
CA ASN A 46 -20.63 13.21 19.36
C ASN A 46 -20.48 11.67 19.26
N SER A 47 -19.27 11.13 19.47
CA SER A 47 -19.01 9.68 19.43
C SER A 47 -18.97 9.06 20.83
N SER A 48 -19.45 7.82 20.96
CA SER A 48 -19.55 7.09 22.22
C SER A 48 -18.22 6.47 22.70
N SER A 49 -17.16 6.56 21.89
CA SER A 49 -15.83 6.01 22.17
C SER A 49 -14.75 6.89 21.51
N ASN A 50 -13.63 7.10 22.21
CA ASN A 50 -12.52 7.95 21.77
C ASN A 50 -11.34 7.16 21.18
N SER A 51 -11.58 5.93 20.68
CA SER A 51 -10.52 5.15 20.04
C SER A 51 -10.07 5.81 18.73
N TYR A 52 -8.85 5.50 18.29
CA TYR A 52 -8.36 6.00 17.00
C TYR A 52 -9.24 5.57 15.82
N LEU A 53 -9.78 4.35 15.91
CA LEU A 53 -10.68 3.79 14.91
C LEU A 53 -12.01 4.55 14.83
N ASP A 54 -12.58 4.93 15.98
CA ASP A 54 -13.82 5.71 16.04
C ASP A 54 -13.64 7.10 15.44
N ARG A 55 -12.45 7.70 15.62
CA ARG A 55 -12.10 8.98 14.98
C ARG A 55 -12.04 8.85 13.46
N ILE A 56 -11.44 7.78 12.92
CA ILE A 56 -11.44 7.49 11.47
C ILE A 56 -12.87 7.33 10.94
N GLN A 57 -13.71 6.57 11.63
CA GLN A 57 -15.12 6.38 11.23
C GLN A 57 -15.93 7.68 11.32
N THR A 58 -15.63 8.52 12.30
CA THR A 58 -16.26 9.84 12.45
C THR A 58 -15.83 10.79 11.32
N LEU A 59 -14.54 10.82 10.98
CA LEU A 59 -14.05 11.53 9.80
C LEU A 59 -14.80 11.08 8.54
N PHE A 60 -14.93 9.77 8.34
CA PHE A 60 -15.64 9.21 7.20
C PHE A 60 -17.09 9.72 7.09
N ARG A 61 -17.88 9.53 8.16
CA ARG A 61 -19.28 9.99 8.21
C ARG A 61 -19.41 11.50 8.05
N HIS A 62 -18.52 12.26 8.68
CA HIS A 62 -18.48 13.71 8.56
C HIS A 62 -18.26 14.14 7.11
N GLN A 63 -17.27 13.56 6.43
CA GLN A 63 -16.93 13.91 5.06
C GLN A 63 -18.06 13.52 4.08
N LEU A 64 -18.74 12.38 4.26
CA LEU A 64 -19.91 12.06 3.43
C LEU A 64 -21.10 13.01 3.66
N LYS A 65 -21.22 13.58 4.86
CA LYS A 65 -22.29 14.54 5.18
C LYS A 65 -21.98 15.94 4.63
N ASN A 66 -20.73 16.37 4.71
CA ASN A 66 -20.35 17.78 4.55
C ASN A 66 -19.50 18.08 3.31
N TRP A 67 -19.09 17.06 2.54
CA TRP A 67 -18.30 17.23 1.33
C TRP A 67 -18.96 16.53 0.14
N GLU A 68 -19.62 17.32 -0.72
CA GLU A 68 -20.46 16.81 -1.81
C GLU A 68 -19.71 15.93 -2.81
N LEU A 69 -18.45 16.22 -3.10
CA LEU A 69 -17.63 15.41 -4.00
C LEU A 69 -17.42 13.99 -3.44
N ALA A 70 -17.11 13.86 -2.15
CA ALA A 70 -17.03 12.53 -1.54
C ALA A 70 -18.40 11.86 -1.55
N LYS A 71 -19.45 12.54 -1.10
CA LYS A 71 -20.82 11.99 -1.10
C LYS A 71 -21.22 11.41 -2.45
N THR A 72 -21.10 12.19 -3.53
CA THR A 72 -21.40 11.74 -4.90
C THR A 72 -20.51 10.56 -5.32
N GLY A 73 -19.22 10.59 -4.95
CA GLY A 73 -18.29 9.50 -5.20
C GLY A 73 -18.73 8.17 -4.57
N TYR A 74 -19.20 8.19 -3.32
CA TYR A 74 -19.72 6.99 -2.66
C TYR A 74 -21.09 6.57 -3.17
N GLU A 75 -21.98 7.51 -3.51
CA GLU A 75 -23.26 7.19 -4.16
C GLU A 75 -23.05 6.48 -5.51
N SER A 76 -21.98 6.81 -6.23
CA SER A 76 -21.64 6.16 -7.51
C SER A 76 -21.32 4.66 -7.38
N LEU A 77 -20.93 4.19 -6.18
CA LEU A 77 -20.68 2.77 -5.93
C LEU A 77 -21.94 1.92 -6.14
N ASN A 78 -23.14 2.49 -6.00
CA ASN A 78 -24.40 1.78 -6.28
C ASN A 78 -24.56 1.38 -7.76
N SER A 79 -23.81 2.02 -8.66
CA SER A 79 -23.79 1.69 -10.09
C SER A 79 -22.71 0.69 -10.48
N VAL A 80 -21.81 0.32 -9.54
CA VAL A 80 -20.70 -0.60 -9.81
C VAL A 80 -21.24 -1.99 -10.06
N GLN A 81 -20.86 -2.56 -11.21
CA GLN A 81 -21.15 -3.94 -11.53
C GLN A 81 -19.96 -4.81 -11.19
N VAL A 82 -20.21 -6.00 -10.65
CA VAL A 82 -19.17 -6.96 -10.26
C VAL A 82 -19.41 -8.30 -10.96
N ARG A 83 -18.36 -8.87 -11.53
CA ARG A 83 -18.35 -10.22 -12.09
C ARG A 83 -17.23 -11.03 -11.45
N GLU A 84 -17.54 -12.24 -11.02
CA GLU A 84 -16.57 -13.13 -10.39
C GLU A 84 -16.03 -14.17 -11.38
N PHE A 85 -14.72 -14.38 -11.33
CA PHE A 85 -14.00 -15.40 -12.07
C PHE A 85 -13.43 -16.40 -11.07
N HIS A 86 -14.07 -17.57 -10.99
CA HIS A 86 -13.68 -18.62 -10.07
C HIS A 86 -12.52 -19.45 -10.67
N PHE A 87 -11.42 -19.51 -9.95
CA PHE A 87 -10.33 -20.45 -10.16
C PHE A 87 -10.46 -21.57 -9.10
N ASP A 88 -9.58 -22.58 -9.15
CA ASP A 88 -9.70 -23.74 -8.26
C ASP A 88 -9.75 -23.36 -6.77
N ASP A 89 -8.75 -22.61 -6.31
CA ASP A 89 -8.56 -22.28 -4.88
C ASP A 89 -8.79 -20.79 -4.57
N PHE A 90 -9.16 -19.97 -5.55
CA PHE A 90 -9.28 -18.51 -5.39
C PHE A 90 -10.27 -17.89 -6.38
N VAL A 91 -10.63 -16.62 -6.15
CA VAL A 91 -11.55 -15.85 -7.01
C VAL A 91 -10.92 -14.53 -7.39
N ILE A 92 -11.09 -14.12 -8.65
CA ILE A 92 -10.81 -12.76 -9.09
C ILE A 92 -12.13 -12.06 -9.40
N LYS A 93 -12.34 -10.88 -8.84
CA LYS A 93 -13.49 -10.02 -9.11
C LYS A 93 -13.10 -8.99 -10.17
N ALA A 94 -13.89 -8.83 -11.21
CA ALA A 94 -13.83 -7.65 -12.08
C ALA A 94 -14.91 -6.67 -11.64
N GLN A 95 -14.57 -5.38 -11.55
CA GLN A 95 -15.52 -4.30 -11.33
C GLN A 95 -15.59 -3.39 -12.53
N PHE A 96 -16.80 -3.06 -12.96
CA PHE A 96 -17.04 -1.87 -13.77
C PHE A 96 -17.30 -0.69 -12.83
N ASN A 97 -16.34 0.24 -12.75
CA ASN A 97 -16.44 1.43 -11.92
C ASN A 97 -16.05 2.69 -12.72
N PRO A 98 -17.02 3.39 -13.34
CA PRO A 98 -16.73 4.54 -14.19
C PRO A 98 -16.12 5.72 -13.41
N GLY A 99 -16.37 5.83 -12.11
CA GLY A 99 -15.78 6.85 -11.23
C GLY A 99 -14.25 6.76 -11.13
N ARG A 100 -13.66 5.66 -11.60
CA ARG A 100 -12.20 5.43 -11.57
C ARG A 100 -11.47 5.84 -12.85
N ILE A 101 -12.17 6.39 -13.85
CA ILE A 101 -11.53 6.77 -15.12
C ILE A 101 -10.36 7.74 -14.94
N ILE A 102 -10.48 8.73 -14.04
CA ILE A 102 -9.43 9.72 -13.79
C ILE A 102 -8.18 9.04 -13.22
N SER A 103 -8.33 8.17 -12.21
CA SER A 103 -7.20 7.48 -11.60
C SER A 103 -6.57 6.43 -12.51
N SER A 104 -7.39 5.67 -13.26
CA SER A 104 -6.91 4.59 -14.14
C SER A 104 -6.29 5.12 -15.44
N ALA A 105 -6.73 6.29 -15.92
CA ALA A 105 -6.17 6.96 -17.10
C ALA A 105 -5.12 8.03 -16.76
N ALA A 106 -4.76 8.19 -15.48
CA ALA A 106 -3.83 9.20 -15.03
C ALA A 106 -2.49 9.08 -15.78
N LYS A 107 -2.05 10.21 -16.34
CA LYS A 107 -0.71 10.36 -16.90
C LYS A 107 0.27 10.62 -15.76
N VAL A 108 1.21 9.70 -15.61
CA VAL A 108 2.23 9.71 -14.55
C VAL A 108 3.63 9.93 -15.12
N ASP A 109 3.71 10.45 -16.35
CA ASP A 109 4.98 10.88 -16.94
C ASP A 109 5.48 12.17 -16.26
N GLU A 110 6.81 12.36 -16.26
CA GLU A 110 7.46 13.48 -15.57
C GLU A 110 6.96 14.85 -16.01
N LYS A 111 6.52 15.00 -17.27
CA LYS A 111 6.00 16.28 -17.77
C LYS A 111 4.63 16.54 -17.14
N SER A 112 3.71 15.58 -17.23
CA SER A 112 2.37 15.69 -16.63
C SER A 112 2.43 15.92 -15.11
N ILE A 113 3.38 15.29 -14.41
CA ILE A 113 3.58 15.48 -12.96
C ILE A 113 4.06 16.89 -12.64
N ARG A 114 5.06 17.41 -13.36
CA ARG A 114 5.59 18.77 -13.12
C ARG A 114 4.58 19.87 -13.41
N GLU A 115 3.67 19.65 -14.35
CA GLU A 115 2.67 20.64 -14.76
C GLU A 115 1.46 20.68 -13.83
N ARG A 116 1.20 19.65 -13.02
CA ARG A 116 0.07 19.61 -12.09
C ARG A 116 0.46 20.04 -10.68
N LYS A 117 -0.47 20.70 -9.97
CA LYS A 117 -0.37 20.81 -8.51
C LYS A 117 -0.57 19.42 -7.90
N CYS A 118 0.25 19.05 -6.92
CA CYS A 118 0.06 17.79 -6.21
C CYS A 118 -1.22 17.85 -5.36
N PHE A 119 -2.20 17.00 -5.70
CA PHE A 119 -3.51 16.93 -5.05
C PHE A 119 -3.47 16.26 -3.67
N LEU A 120 -2.31 15.77 -3.22
CA LEU A 120 -2.09 15.19 -1.90
C LEU A 120 -1.41 16.17 -0.92
N CYS A 121 -0.85 17.28 -1.41
CA CYS A 121 -0.33 18.33 -0.53
C CYS A 121 -1.47 19.01 0.22
N TYR A 122 -1.31 19.19 1.52
CA TYR A 122 -2.32 19.80 2.39
C TYR A 122 -2.79 21.18 1.90
N ASN A 123 -1.89 21.99 1.30
CA ASN A 123 -2.20 23.30 0.72
C ASN A 123 -3.02 23.25 -0.59
N ASN A 124 -3.15 22.08 -1.21
CA ASN A 124 -3.86 21.86 -2.47
C ASN A 124 -5.09 20.96 -2.31
N LEU A 125 -5.41 20.53 -1.08
CA LEU A 125 -6.61 19.75 -0.83
C LEU A 125 -7.86 20.58 -1.17
N PRO A 126 -8.95 19.96 -1.65
CA PRO A 126 -10.25 20.61 -1.72
C PRO A 126 -10.63 21.25 -0.38
N GLU A 127 -11.19 22.45 -0.41
CA GLU A 127 -11.50 23.26 0.77
C GLU A 127 -12.31 22.51 1.85
N HIS A 128 -13.25 21.67 1.42
CA HIS A 128 -14.12 20.88 2.32
C HIS A 128 -13.49 19.56 2.79
N GLN A 129 -12.36 19.15 2.23
CA GLN A 129 -11.70 17.91 2.61
C GLN A 129 -11.01 18.10 3.96
N LYS A 130 -11.46 17.32 4.96
CA LYS A 130 -10.87 17.31 6.30
C LYS A 130 -10.00 16.08 6.51
N ALA A 131 -9.16 16.15 7.53
CA ALA A 131 -8.19 15.12 7.86
C ALA A 131 -8.16 14.81 9.35
N ILE A 132 -7.58 13.65 9.68
CA ILE A 132 -6.98 13.39 10.99
C ILE A 132 -5.50 13.08 10.81
N THR A 133 -4.69 13.36 11.83
CA THR A 133 -3.27 13.02 11.78
C THR A 133 -3.01 11.57 12.16
N PHE A 134 -1.95 10.99 11.61
CA PHE A 134 -1.38 9.73 12.04
C PHE A 134 0.13 9.90 12.27
N GLU A 135 0.60 9.56 13.48
CA GLU A 135 1.99 9.71 13.93
C GLU A 135 2.62 11.08 13.61
N ASN A 136 1.81 12.15 13.54
CA ASN A 136 2.19 13.52 13.17
C ASN A 136 2.90 13.70 11.81
N ASN A 137 2.96 12.64 10.98
CA ASN A 137 3.66 12.65 9.69
C ASN A 137 2.73 12.35 8.52
N PHE A 138 1.53 11.82 8.78
CA PHE A 138 0.56 11.47 7.75
C PHE A 138 -0.80 12.11 8.06
N LEU A 139 -1.58 12.31 7.00
CA LEU A 139 -2.98 12.67 7.07
C LEU A 139 -3.82 11.47 6.66
N ILE A 140 -4.86 11.11 7.40
CA ILE A 140 -5.90 10.19 6.92
C ILE A 140 -6.98 11.05 6.26
N LEU A 141 -7.21 10.83 4.97
CA LEU A 141 -8.18 11.54 4.15
C LEU A 141 -9.20 10.55 3.57
N VAL A 142 -10.48 10.94 3.53
CA VAL A 142 -11.47 10.18 2.77
C VAL A 142 -11.17 10.28 1.28
N ASN A 143 -11.06 9.15 0.59
CA ASN A 143 -10.85 9.11 -0.85
C ASN A 143 -12.18 9.42 -1.56
N PRO A 144 -12.30 10.52 -2.33
CA PRO A 144 -13.54 10.88 -3.01
C PRO A 144 -13.84 10.04 -4.26
N TYR A 145 -12.90 9.21 -4.73
CA TYR A 145 -13.07 8.32 -5.87
C TYR A 145 -13.01 6.86 -5.40
N PRO A 146 -13.99 6.37 -4.62
CA PRO A 146 -13.85 5.12 -3.90
C PRO A 146 -13.84 3.88 -4.82
N ILE A 147 -13.22 2.82 -4.30
CA ILE A 147 -13.34 1.44 -4.79
C ILE A 147 -14.07 0.63 -3.71
N PHE A 148 -13.66 0.84 -2.47
CA PHE A 148 -14.24 0.24 -1.27
C PHE A 148 -15.44 1.04 -0.76
N PRO A 149 -16.39 0.40 -0.04
CA PRO A 149 -17.45 1.11 0.68
C PRO A 149 -16.94 2.10 1.75
N VAL A 150 -15.71 1.91 2.23
CA VAL A 150 -14.94 2.89 3.00
C VAL A 150 -13.51 2.89 2.48
N HIS A 151 -13.04 4.03 1.96
CA HIS A 151 -11.73 4.14 1.32
C HIS A 151 -11.00 5.40 1.79
N PHE A 152 -9.76 5.23 2.24
CA PHE A 152 -8.88 6.31 2.65
C PHE A 152 -7.65 6.42 1.76
N THR A 153 -7.20 7.66 1.56
CA THR A 153 -5.87 7.99 1.07
C THR A 153 -5.09 8.58 2.23
N ILE A 154 -3.89 8.07 2.50
CA ILE A 154 -3.09 8.44 3.66
C ILE A 154 -1.75 9.05 3.18
N PRO A 155 -1.72 10.30 2.71
CA PRO A 155 -0.48 10.95 2.28
C PRO A 155 0.38 11.38 3.46
N MET A 156 1.69 11.39 3.24
CA MET A 156 2.64 12.04 4.12
C MET A 156 2.43 13.55 4.08
N LEU A 157 2.69 14.25 5.19
CA LEU A 157 2.57 15.71 5.26
C LEU A 157 3.58 16.41 4.35
N ASP A 158 4.81 15.91 4.35
CA ASP A 158 5.86 16.40 3.48
C ASP A 158 5.69 15.83 2.07
N HIS A 159 5.92 16.66 1.06
CA HIS A 159 5.93 16.24 -0.33
C HIS A 159 7.25 15.51 -0.63
N LEU A 160 7.32 14.23 -0.27
CA LEU A 160 8.46 13.35 -0.55
C LEU A 160 8.09 12.29 -1.60
N PRO A 161 9.04 11.80 -2.42
CA PRO A 161 8.76 10.76 -3.41
C PRO A 161 8.10 9.49 -2.82
N GLN A 162 7.30 8.80 -3.64
CA GLN A 162 6.64 7.54 -3.26
C GLN A 162 7.68 6.41 -3.11
N LEU A 163 8.17 6.18 -1.88
CA LEU A 163 9.21 5.20 -1.53
C LEU A 163 8.87 4.52 -0.20
N ILE A 164 8.88 3.18 -0.16
CA ILE A 164 8.49 2.38 1.00
C ILE A 164 9.61 2.16 2.00
N GLU A 165 10.88 2.14 1.58
CA GLU A 165 12.01 1.69 2.40
C GLU A 165 12.06 2.42 3.76
N ASP A 166 11.96 3.75 3.74
CA ASP A 166 11.94 4.59 4.95
C ASP A 166 10.56 4.67 5.63
N ASN A 167 9.51 4.16 4.98
CA ASN A 167 8.12 4.35 5.39
C ASN A 167 7.41 3.06 5.83
N LEU A 168 8.03 1.89 5.69
CA LEU A 168 7.41 0.61 6.10
C LEU A 168 7.09 0.60 7.59
N GLN A 169 7.92 1.23 8.44
CA GLN A 169 7.65 1.30 9.87
C GLN A 169 6.32 2.00 10.18
N ALA A 170 6.01 3.08 9.44
CA ALA A 170 4.75 3.80 9.54
C ALA A 170 3.59 2.97 8.98
N MET A 171 3.79 2.27 7.85
CA MET A 171 2.79 1.36 7.29
C MET A 171 2.37 0.28 8.29
N LEU A 172 3.33 -0.34 8.99
CA LEU A 172 3.06 -1.36 10.00
C LEU A 172 2.37 -0.76 11.24
N SER A 173 2.82 0.41 11.73
CA SER A 173 2.10 1.12 12.80
C SER A 173 0.63 1.35 12.42
N LEU A 174 0.40 1.84 11.20
CA LEU A 174 -0.95 2.12 10.70
C LEU A 174 -1.77 0.84 10.61
N THR A 175 -1.19 -0.21 10.02
CA THR A 175 -1.83 -1.53 9.88
C THR A 175 -2.35 -2.03 11.22
N LYS A 176 -1.53 -1.96 12.28
CA LYS A 176 -1.96 -2.37 13.62
C LYS A 176 -3.04 -1.43 14.19
N ALA A 177 -2.89 -0.13 14.01
CA ALA A 177 -3.81 0.86 14.57
C ALA A 177 -5.23 0.79 13.99
N ILE A 178 -5.38 0.30 12.76
CA ILE A 178 -6.66 0.29 12.03
C ILE A 178 -7.15 -1.11 11.63
N GLY A 179 -6.37 -2.15 11.95
CA GLY A 179 -6.50 -3.51 11.42
C GLY A 179 -7.76 -4.26 11.83
N GLU A 180 -8.50 -3.76 12.83
CA GLU A 180 -9.82 -4.30 13.18
C GLU A 180 -10.79 -4.22 12.00
N ASN A 181 -10.79 -3.10 11.26
CA ASN A 181 -11.76 -2.86 10.18
C ASN A 181 -11.12 -2.73 8.79
N TYR A 182 -9.82 -2.48 8.70
CA TYR A 182 -9.22 -2.04 7.44
C TYR A 182 -7.92 -2.78 7.09
N THR A 183 -7.70 -2.95 5.79
CA THR A 183 -6.45 -3.40 5.19
C THR A 183 -5.71 -2.18 4.62
N VAL A 184 -4.41 -2.06 4.89
CA VAL A 184 -3.54 -0.99 4.37
C VAL A 184 -2.82 -1.49 3.13
N PHE A 185 -2.67 -0.65 2.12
CA PHE A 185 -1.94 -1.00 0.91
C PHE A 185 -1.08 0.15 0.37
N TYR A 186 0.00 -0.24 -0.31
CA TYR A 186 0.98 0.64 -0.94
C TYR A 186 1.23 0.21 -2.38
N ASN A 187 1.26 1.19 -3.28
CA ASN A 187 1.65 0.99 -4.67
C ASN A 187 3.00 1.66 -4.89
N GLY A 188 4.00 0.92 -5.38
CA GLY A 188 5.27 1.52 -5.79
C GLY A 188 5.08 2.57 -6.90
N PRO A 189 6.06 3.47 -7.11
CA PRO A 189 5.94 4.63 -8.00
C PRO A 189 5.63 4.21 -9.45
N LYS A 190 6.17 3.06 -9.89
CA LYS A 190 5.88 2.44 -11.19
C LYS A 190 4.97 1.21 -11.08
N CYS A 191 4.16 1.12 -10.03
CA CYS A 191 3.29 -0.04 -9.76
C CYS A 191 1.84 0.37 -9.41
N GLY A 192 1.37 1.46 -10.02
CA GLY A 192 -0.03 1.90 -9.90
C GLY A 192 -0.24 3.07 -8.94
N ALA A 193 0.83 3.72 -8.45
CA ALA A 193 0.72 4.97 -7.71
C ALA A 193 0.14 6.09 -8.61
N SER A 194 -0.89 6.78 -8.12
CA SER A 194 -1.50 7.92 -8.83
C SER A 194 -0.69 9.21 -8.67
N ALA A 195 0.10 9.31 -7.61
CA ALA A 195 1.02 10.41 -7.33
C ALA A 195 2.39 9.83 -6.94
N PRO A 196 3.21 9.40 -7.91
CA PRO A 196 4.52 8.81 -7.62
C PRO A 196 5.51 9.83 -7.03
N ASP A 197 5.17 11.11 -7.10
CA ASP A 197 5.92 12.22 -6.54
C ASP A 197 5.60 12.51 -5.07
N HIS A 198 4.57 11.88 -4.47
CA HIS A 198 4.15 12.14 -3.09
C HIS A 198 3.81 10.85 -2.35
N MET A 199 4.60 10.52 -1.31
CA MET A 199 4.45 9.36 -0.46
C MET A 199 3.06 9.26 0.15
N HIS A 200 2.36 8.15 -0.11
CA HIS A 200 1.05 7.86 0.45
C HIS A 200 0.80 6.36 0.56
N PHE A 201 0.02 6.00 1.59
CA PHE A 201 -0.68 4.73 1.68
C PHE A 201 -2.13 4.90 1.27
N GLN A 202 -2.84 3.78 1.16
CA GLN A 202 -4.29 3.74 1.06
C GLN A 202 -4.81 2.68 2.02
N ALA A 203 -6.07 2.79 2.42
CA ALA A 203 -6.72 1.79 3.25
C ALA A 203 -8.17 1.60 2.82
N GLY A 204 -8.63 0.35 2.83
CA GLY A 204 -9.99 -0.03 2.49
C GLY A 204 -10.55 -1.02 3.50
N LEU A 205 -11.86 -1.26 3.47
CA LEU A 205 -12.49 -2.27 4.33
C LEU A 205 -11.79 -3.62 4.18
N LYS A 206 -11.45 -4.23 5.32
CA LYS A 206 -10.94 -5.60 5.40
C LYS A 206 -11.99 -6.58 4.85
N ASN A 207 -11.52 -7.69 4.27
CA ASN A 207 -12.32 -8.74 3.62
C ASN A 207 -13.00 -8.32 2.30
N PHE A 208 -12.76 -7.09 1.82
CA PHE A 208 -13.22 -6.68 0.50
C PHE A 208 -12.42 -7.37 -0.61
N MET A 209 -11.09 -7.46 -0.44
CA MET A 209 -10.19 -8.08 -1.40
C MET A 209 -10.12 -9.60 -1.18
N PRO A 210 -10.19 -10.43 -2.22
CA PRO A 210 -10.03 -11.87 -2.10
C PRO A 210 -8.83 -12.34 -1.28
N ILE A 211 -7.67 -11.67 -1.41
CA ILE A 211 -6.45 -12.02 -0.67
C ILE A 211 -6.63 -12.04 0.86
N ASP A 212 -7.55 -11.23 1.39
CA ASP A 212 -7.78 -11.14 2.84
C ASP A 212 -8.22 -12.50 3.43
N TRP A 213 -9.06 -13.26 2.70
CA TRP A 213 -9.61 -14.55 3.14
C TRP A 213 -9.04 -15.76 2.39
N GLU A 214 -8.64 -15.62 1.11
CA GLU A 214 -8.14 -16.74 0.32
C GLU A 214 -6.75 -17.19 0.79
N TYR A 215 -5.97 -16.30 1.42
CA TYR A 215 -4.63 -16.58 1.94
C TYR A 215 -4.63 -17.82 2.85
N GLU A 216 -5.64 -17.98 3.70
CA GLU A 216 -5.75 -19.12 4.61
C GLU A 216 -5.87 -20.46 3.88
N ILE A 217 -6.37 -20.46 2.64
CA ILE A 217 -6.50 -21.66 1.80
C ILE A 217 -5.23 -21.87 0.98
N ILE A 218 -4.71 -20.81 0.36
CA ILE A 218 -3.58 -20.93 -0.58
C ILE A 218 -2.24 -21.11 0.13
N LYS A 219 -2.08 -20.65 1.38
CA LYS A 219 -0.81 -20.75 2.12
C LYS A 219 -0.30 -22.19 2.23
N ASP A 220 -1.21 -23.16 2.37
CA ASP A 220 -0.87 -24.58 2.52
C ASP A 220 -0.81 -25.31 1.17
N LYS A 221 -1.57 -24.84 0.17
CA LYS A 221 -1.72 -25.52 -1.14
C LYS A 221 -0.76 -25.02 -2.21
N LYS A 222 -0.43 -23.73 -2.20
CA LYS A 222 0.20 -23.02 -3.33
C LYS A 222 1.46 -22.25 -2.96
N CYS A 223 1.86 -22.28 -1.70
CA CYS A 223 3.02 -21.57 -1.20
C CYS A 223 4.07 -22.54 -0.63
N LYS A 224 5.33 -22.12 -0.66
CA LYS A 224 6.46 -22.80 -0.03
C LYS A 224 6.89 -22.01 1.20
N ILE A 225 7.12 -22.69 2.32
CA ILE A 225 7.71 -22.07 3.51
C ILE A 225 9.20 -21.82 3.22
N LEU A 226 9.62 -20.56 3.38
CA LEU A 226 11.00 -20.13 3.19
C LEU A 226 11.76 -20.02 4.52
N PHE A 227 11.03 -19.75 5.59
CA PHE A 227 11.51 -19.66 6.96
C PHE A 227 10.32 -19.72 7.93
N GLU A 228 10.52 -20.32 9.10
CA GLU A 228 9.52 -20.38 10.18
C GLU A 228 10.24 -20.46 11.54
N ASP A 229 9.84 -19.59 12.47
CA ASP A 229 10.18 -19.63 13.89
C ASP A 229 8.92 -19.34 14.74
N ASP A 230 9.06 -19.31 16.07
CA ASP A 230 7.94 -19.13 17.01
C ASP A 230 7.13 -17.83 16.81
N GLU A 231 7.71 -16.79 16.19
CA GLU A 231 7.06 -15.48 16.01
C GLU A 231 6.86 -15.11 14.54
N THR A 232 7.44 -15.84 13.59
CA THR A 232 7.53 -15.41 12.18
C THR A 232 7.47 -16.59 11.22
N LYS A 233 6.56 -16.50 10.25
CA LYS A 233 6.45 -17.43 9.12
C LYS A 233 6.57 -16.65 7.81
N ILE A 234 7.40 -17.15 6.90
CA ILE A 234 7.65 -16.52 5.60
C ILE A 234 7.36 -17.53 4.52
N LEU A 235 6.51 -17.15 3.56
CA LEU A 235 6.15 -18.00 2.44
C LEU A 235 6.39 -17.32 1.09
N GLY A 236 6.80 -18.10 0.11
CA GLY A 236 6.80 -17.71 -1.31
C GLY A 236 5.66 -18.41 -2.04
N CYS A 237 4.77 -17.65 -2.66
CA CYS A 237 3.57 -18.15 -3.33
C CYS A 237 3.63 -17.87 -4.84
N THR A 238 3.71 -18.93 -5.65
CA THR A 238 3.86 -18.81 -7.11
C THR A 238 2.77 -19.52 -7.91
N ASN A 239 2.07 -20.49 -7.31
CA ASN A 239 1.21 -21.44 -8.04
C ASN A 239 -0.27 -21.06 -8.01
N TYR A 240 -0.62 -19.78 -8.04
CA TYR A 240 -2.02 -19.33 -7.94
C TYR A 240 -2.28 -18.02 -8.72
N LEU A 241 -1.73 -17.92 -9.93
CA LEU A 241 -1.80 -16.79 -10.87
C LEU A 241 -1.01 -15.54 -10.44
N ARG A 242 -1.22 -15.06 -9.23
CA ARG A 242 -0.46 -13.95 -8.65
C ARG A 242 0.81 -14.49 -7.98
N LYS A 243 1.88 -13.70 -7.93
CA LYS A 243 3.12 -14.08 -7.24
C LYS A 243 3.42 -13.11 -6.12
N PHE A 244 3.62 -13.62 -4.91
CA PHE A 244 3.89 -12.79 -3.74
C PHE A 244 4.66 -13.53 -2.66
N PHE A 245 5.31 -12.75 -1.81
CA PHE A 245 5.85 -13.20 -0.53
C PHE A 245 4.90 -12.82 0.59
N ALA A 246 4.60 -13.75 1.48
CA ALA A 246 3.89 -13.50 2.73
C ALA A 246 4.88 -13.42 3.88
N ILE A 247 4.80 -12.36 4.68
CA ILE A 247 5.45 -12.25 5.98
C ILE A 247 4.34 -12.23 7.03
N GLN A 248 4.21 -13.31 7.78
CA GLN A 248 3.30 -13.43 8.92
C GLN A 248 4.13 -13.35 10.19
N SER A 249 3.85 -12.39 11.08
CA SER A 249 4.61 -12.27 12.32
C SER A 249 3.90 -11.50 13.42
N SER A 250 4.03 -11.93 14.67
CA SER A 250 3.63 -11.16 15.86
C SER A 250 4.59 -10.00 16.19
N SER A 251 5.78 -9.97 15.56
CA SER A 251 6.84 -8.99 15.84
C SER A 251 7.00 -7.98 14.71
N LYS A 252 6.70 -6.71 15.01
CA LYS A 252 6.92 -5.58 14.09
C LYS A 252 8.40 -5.48 13.67
N ALA A 253 9.33 -5.71 14.60
CA ALA A 253 10.77 -5.61 14.34
C ALA A 253 11.27 -6.72 13.42
N LYS A 254 10.82 -7.97 13.62
CA LYS A 254 11.14 -9.07 12.70
C LYS A 254 10.53 -8.82 11.32
N THR A 255 9.29 -8.35 11.26
CA THR A 255 8.63 -7.97 9.99
C THR A 255 9.44 -6.96 9.19
N LEU A 256 9.91 -5.88 9.83
CA LEU A 256 10.79 -4.86 9.21
C LEU A 256 12.09 -5.46 8.68
N LYS A 257 12.76 -6.29 9.50
CA LYS A 257 14.03 -6.93 9.14
C LYS A 257 13.87 -7.87 7.94
N VAL A 258 12.81 -8.67 7.93
CA VAL A 258 12.52 -9.60 6.83
C VAL A 258 12.19 -8.84 5.56
N PHE A 259 11.33 -7.81 5.64
CA PHE A 259 11.00 -6.99 4.49
C PHE A 259 12.25 -6.33 3.90
N SER A 260 13.12 -5.75 4.72
CA SER A 260 14.37 -5.13 4.26
C SER A 260 15.28 -6.11 3.50
N LYS A 261 15.37 -7.37 3.96
CA LYS A 261 16.08 -8.44 3.25
C LYS A 261 15.41 -8.78 1.91
N LEU A 262 14.09 -8.93 1.89
CA LEU A 262 13.34 -9.20 0.67
C LEU A 262 13.47 -8.04 -0.34
N TYR A 263 13.32 -6.80 0.12
CA TYR A 263 13.52 -5.59 -0.67
C TYR A 263 14.90 -5.60 -1.34
N THR A 264 15.95 -5.88 -0.56
CA THR A 264 17.33 -6.02 -1.05
C THR A 264 17.44 -7.13 -2.11
N SER A 265 16.81 -8.28 -1.89
CA SER A 265 16.79 -9.39 -2.84
C SER A 265 16.12 -9.01 -4.17
N ILE A 266 15.00 -8.28 -4.12
CA ILE A 266 14.31 -7.79 -5.34
C ILE A 266 15.21 -6.78 -6.06
N GLN A 267 15.76 -5.82 -5.32
CA GLN A 267 16.63 -4.77 -5.87
C GLN A 267 17.85 -5.31 -6.62
N LYS A 268 18.42 -6.44 -6.19
CA LYS A 268 19.59 -7.06 -6.85
C LYS A 268 19.32 -7.47 -8.31
N THR A 269 18.09 -7.81 -8.66
CA THR A 269 17.74 -8.25 -10.04
C THR A 269 17.15 -7.14 -10.88
N GLN A 270 16.50 -6.18 -10.23
CA GLN A 270 15.86 -5.08 -10.93
C GLN A 270 16.88 -4.00 -11.25
N ARG A 271 16.65 -3.30 -12.36
CA ARG A 271 17.65 -2.40 -12.97
C ARG A 271 18.13 -1.36 -11.95
N ALA A 272 19.45 -1.14 -11.92
CA ALA A 272 20.12 -0.17 -11.04
C ALA A 272 19.64 1.31 -11.18
N TYR A 273 18.73 1.60 -12.11
CA TYR A 273 18.19 2.93 -12.38
C TYR A 273 16.80 3.16 -11.79
N GLU A 274 16.20 2.15 -11.17
CA GLU A 274 14.92 2.33 -10.48
C GLU A 274 15.16 2.96 -9.10
N ILE A 275 14.37 3.98 -8.76
CA ILE A 275 14.43 4.63 -7.44
C ILE A 275 13.97 3.69 -6.32
N GLU A 276 13.15 2.69 -6.66
CA GLU A 276 12.61 1.66 -5.79
C GLU A 276 12.38 0.39 -6.63
N PRO A 277 12.65 -0.82 -6.09
CA PRO A 277 12.24 -2.05 -6.74
C PRO A 277 10.71 -2.08 -6.95
N MET A 278 10.28 -2.47 -8.13
CA MET A 278 8.88 -2.50 -8.52
C MET A 278 8.11 -3.51 -7.67
N MET A 279 7.22 -3.02 -6.81
CA MET A 279 6.37 -3.85 -5.97
C MET A 279 5.02 -3.20 -5.62
N ASN A 280 4.10 -4.05 -5.20
CA ASN A 280 2.88 -3.67 -4.48
C ASN A 280 2.89 -4.35 -3.11
N ILE A 281 2.31 -3.69 -2.12
CA ILE A 281 2.23 -4.24 -0.76
C ILE A 281 0.80 -4.12 -0.26
N ILE A 282 0.32 -5.19 0.37
CA ILE A 282 -0.92 -5.24 1.13
C ILE A 282 -0.56 -5.70 2.54
N SER A 283 -1.10 -5.04 3.55
CA SER A 283 -0.80 -5.31 4.95
C SER A 283 -2.09 -5.31 5.76
N ARG A 284 -2.33 -6.39 6.50
CA ARG A 284 -3.43 -6.52 7.46
C ARG A 284 -2.89 -6.93 8.83
N PHE A 285 -3.65 -6.61 9.88
CA PHE A 285 -3.36 -7.07 11.25
C PHE A 285 -4.56 -7.87 11.74
N GLU A 286 -4.30 -9.06 12.25
CA GLU A 286 -5.32 -10.00 12.72
C GLU A 286 -4.72 -10.93 13.77
N ASP A 287 -5.47 -11.22 14.82
CA ASP A 287 -5.08 -12.16 15.88
C ASP A 287 -3.70 -11.91 16.51
N GLY A 288 -3.30 -10.63 16.60
CA GLY A 288 -2.02 -10.22 17.17
C GLY A 288 -0.84 -10.24 16.19
N GLU A 289 -1.07 -10.58 14.93
CA GLU A 289 -0.04 -10.75 13.91
C GLU A 289 -0.19 -9.76 12.74
N TYR A 290 0.95 -9.35 12.19
CA TYR A 290 1.06 -8.68 10.91
C TYR A 290 1.05 -9.71 9.79
N PHE A 291 0.26 -9.47 8.75
CA PHE A 291 0.31 -10.18 7.49
C PHE A 291 0.70 -9.19 6.41
N VAL A 292 1.92 -9.29 5.90
CA VAL A 292 2.44 -8.42 4.84
C VAL A 292 2.62 -9.23 3.56
N PHE A 293 1.84 -8.90 2.54
CA PHE A 293 1.91 -9.47 1.22
C PHE A 293 2.68 -8.53 0.30
N VAL A 294 3.85 -8.97 -0.16
CA VAL A 294 4.69 -8.22 -1.10
C VAL A 294 4.59 -8.88 -2.45
N PHE A 295 4.09 -8.16 -3.46
CA PHE A 295 3.95 -8.61 -4.84
C PHE A 295 5.05 -7.97 -5.69
N PRO A 296 6.15 -8.68 -6.00
CA PRO A 296 7.17 -8.16 -6.92
C PRO A 296 6.61 -8.04 -8.33
N ARG A 297 6.96 -6.95 -9.00
CA ARG A 297 6.42 -6.57 -10.32
C ARG A 297 7.54 -6.51 -11.35
N SER A 298 7.24 -6.91 -12.58
CA SER A 298 8.12 -6.80 -13.76
C SER A 298 7.75 -5.62 -14.67
N LYS A 299 6.49 -5.17 -14.60
CA LYS A 299 5.94 -4.14 -15.49
C LYS A 299 4.87 -3.30 -14.82
N HIS A 300 4.84 -2.01 -15.15
CA HIS A 300 3.87 -1.05 -14.61
C HIS A 300 2.44 -1.38 -15.07
N ARG A 301 2.28 -1.57 -16.39
CA ARG A 301 0.99 -1.79 -17.06
C ARG A 301 1.10 -2.91 -18.09
N PRO A 302 0.07 -3.75 -18.28
CA PRO A 302 0.05 -4.78 -19.31
C PRO A 302 -0.04 -4.15 -20.72
N ASP A 303 0.26 -4.92 -21.76
CA ASP A 303 0.21 -4.49 -23.17
C ASP A 303 -1.21 -4.08 -23.61
N TYR A 304 -2.24 -4.70 -23.04
CA TYR A 304 -3.64 -4.31 -23.29
C TYR A 304 -3.91 -2.83 -22.97
N TYR A 305 -3.21 -2.24 -22.00
CA TYR A 305 -3.38 -0.83 -21.63
C TYR A 305 -2.99 0.12 -22.77
N PHE A 306 -1.91 -0.23 -23.49
CA PHE A 306 -1.33 0.58 -24.55
C PHE A 306 -1.85 0.19 -25.94
N SER A 307 -2.62 -0.89 -26.04
CA SER A 307 -3.23 -1.34 -27.28
C SER A 307 -4.26 -0.33 -27.80
N GLU A 308 -4.55 -0.40 -29.10
CA GLU A 308 -5.56 0.41 -29.77
C GLU A 308 -6.78 -0.44 -30.18
N GLY A 309 -7.90 0.24 -30.44
CA GLY A 309 -9.15 -0.39 -30.89
C GLY A 309 -9.66 -1.47 -29.92
N ASP A 310 -10.13 -2.57 -30.50
CA ASP A 310 -10.83 -3.62 -29.75
C ASP A 310 -9.95 -4.34 -28.72
N LYS A 311 -8.63 -4.39 -28.95
CA LYS A 311 -7.68 -5.02 -28.03
C LYS A 311 -7.39 -4.19 -26.78
N LYS A 312 -7.77 -2.91 -26.76
CA LYS A 312 -7.51 -2.03 -25.63
C LYS A 312 -8.33 -2.45 -24.42
N ILE A 313 -7.67 -2.57 -23.27
CA ILE A 313 -8.30 -2.72 -21.95
C ILE A 313 -7.60 -1.77 -20.99
N ILE A 314 -8.32 -0.77 -20.45
CA ILE A 314 -7.79 0.16 -19.45
C ILE A 314 -7.83 -0.53 -18.08
N LEU A 315 -6.87 -1.42 -17.86
CA LEU A 315 -6.57 -2.04 -16.58
C LEU A 315 -5.08 -1.87 -16.28
N SER A 316 -4.77 -1.25 -15.15
CA SER A 316 -3.40 -1.00 -14.69
C SER A 316 -3.23 -1.61 -13.30
N PRO A 317 -2.92 -2.93 -13.21
CA PRO A 317 -2.90 -3.63 -11.94
C PRO A 317 -2.05 -2.92 -10.88
N ALA A 318 -2.64 -2.71 -9.73
CA ALA A 318 -2.04 -2.17 -8.51
C ALA A 318 -2.35 -3.12 -7.33
N SER A 319 -2.20 -2.68 -6.08
CA SER A 319 -2.42 -3.54 -4.91
C SER A 319 -3.85 -4.08 -4.83
N VAL A 320 -4.87 -3.31 -5.21
CA VAL A 320 -6.28 -3.79 -5.15
C VAL A 320 -6.53 -4.88 -6.19
N ASP A 321 -6.00 -4.72 -7.41
CA ASP A 321 -6.12 -5.72 -8.47
C ASP A 321 -5.36 -7.00 -8.11
N LEU A 322 -4.15 -6.88 -7.57
CA LEU A 322 -3.36 -8.01 -7.07
C LEU A 322 -3.98 -8.64 -5.82
N GLY A 323 -4.73 -7.87 -5.04
CA GLY A 323 -5.58 -8.36 -3.97
C GLY A 323 -6.79 -9.17 -4.46
N GLY A 324 -7.04 -9.19 -5.78
CA GLY A 324 -8.07 -9.99 -6.43
C GLY A 324 -9.27 -9.20 -6.93
N VAL A 325 -9.19 -7.87 -7.01
CA VAL A 325 -10.29 -7.01 -7.50
C VAL A 325 -9.81 -6.13 -8.66
N CYS A 326 -9.95 -6.63 -9.89
CA CYS A 326 -9.61 -5.90 -11.11
C CYS A 326 -10.60 -4.76 -11.39
N ILE A 327 -10.13 -3.53 -11.46
CA ILE A 327 -11.00 -2.35 -11.64
C ILE A 327 -10.92 -1.82 -13.08
N THR A 328 -12.05 -1.87 -13.79
CA THR A 328 -12.17 -1.35 -15.16
C THR A 328 -13.09 -0.12 -15.19
N PRO A 329 -12.64 1.03 -15.72
CA PRO A 329 -13.45 2.25 -15.75
C PRO A 329 -14.37 2.36 -16.97
N ARG A 330 -14.20 1.50 -17.98
CA ARG A 330 -15.00 1.46 -19.20
C ARG A 330 -15.82 0.18 -19.25
N GLN A 331 -17.09 0.31 -19.62
CA GLN A 331 -17.99 -0.84 -19.70
C GLN A 331 -17.51 -1.87 -20.74
N GLU A 332 -17.03 -1.41 -21.89
CA GLU A 332 -16.48 -2.31 -22.92
C GLU A 332 -15.27 -3.12 -22.42
N ASP A 333 -14.42 -2.53 -21.57
CA ASP A 333 -13.26 -3.21 -20.99
C ASP A 333 -13.72 -4.25 -19.95
N PHE A 334 -14.73 -3.90 -19.17
CA PHE A 334 -15.40 -4.82 -18.25
C PHE A 334 -15.98 -6.00 -18.99
N GLU A 335 -16.71 -5.80 -20.09
CA GLU A 335 -17.37 -6.84 -20.88
C GLU A 335 -16.36 -7.78 -21.54
N LYS A 336 -15.27 -7.22 -22.11
CA LYS A 336 -14.20 -7.97 -22.78
C LYS A 336 -13.40 -8.87 -21.85
N ILE A 337 -13.28 -8.53 -20.57
CA ILE A 337 -12.40 -9.27 -19.66
C ILE A 337 -12.87 -10.73 -19.52
N THR A 338 -11.93 -11.68 -19.65
CA THR A 338 -12.13 -13.12 -19.46
C THR A 338 -11.09 -13.69 -18.49
N LYS A 339 -11.20 -14.96 -18.09
CA LYS A 339 -10.18 -15.61 -17.25
C LYS A 339 -8.81 -15.58 -17.91
N GLU A 340 -8.75 -15.88 -19.20
CA GLU A 340 -7.51 -15.97 -19.98
C GLU A 340 -6.84 -14.60 -20.10
N ILE A 341 -7.64 -13.53 -20.24
CA ILE A 341 -7.13 -12.14 -20.25
C ILE A 341 -6.60 -11.74 -18.87
N ILE A 342 -7.32 -12.08 -17.80
CA ILE A 342 -6.85 -11.83 -16.42
C ILE A 342 -5.53 -12.57 -16.17
N GLU A 343 -5.45 -13.83 -16.61
CA GLU A 343 -4.25 -14.65 -16.50
C GLU A 343 -3.05 -14.01 -17.20
N ASP A 344 -3.25 -13.59 -18.45
CA ASP A 344 -2.21 -12.92 -19.24
C ASP A 344 -1.81 -11.56 -18.65
N ILE A 345 -2.77 -10.75 -18.18
CA ILE A 345 -2.49 -9.45 -17.56
C ILE A 345 -1.61 -9.64 -16.31
N PHE A 346 -1.95 -10.56 -15.41
CA PHE A 346 -1.13 -10.78 -14.21
C PHE A 346 0.22 -11.39 -14.55
N ARG A 347 0.29 -12.32 -15.51
CA ARG A 347 1.57 -12.85 -16.01
C ARG A 347 2.50 -11.74 -16.53
N GLN A 348 1.97 -10.78 -17.28
CA GLN A 348 2.76 -9.68 -17.85
C GLN A 348 3.32 -8.71 -16.81
N VAL A 349 2.63 -8.54 -15.68
CA VAL A 349 3.01 -7.53 -14.68
C VAL A 349 3.72 -8.11 -13.46
N SER A 350 3.59 -9.41 -13.20
CA SER A 350 4.33 -10.13 -12.18
C SER A 350 5.69 -10.57 -12.70
N VAL A 351 6.63 -10.78 -11.77
CA VAL A 351 7.97 -11.31 -12.09
C VAL A 351 7.92 -12.74 -12.63
N GLY A 352 8.97 -13.12 -13.38
CA GLY A 352 9.15 -14.47 -13.89
C GLY A 352 9.32 -15.51 -12.78
N GLU A 353 9.28 -16.80 -13.14
CA GLU A 353 9.55 -17.87 -12.16
C GLU A 353 11.01 -17.85 -11.69
N GLU A 354 11.95 -17.65 -12.62
CA GLU A 354 13.38 -17.58 -12.32
C GLU A 354 13.73 -16.43 -11.36
N GLU A 355 13.18 -15.23 -11.61
CA GLU A 355 13.36 -14.07 -10.72
C GLU A 355 12.78 -14.35 -9.33
N PHE A 356 11.58 -14.93 -9.25
CA PHE A 356 10.94 -15.23 -7.97
C PHE A 356 11.73 -16.29 -7.18
N GLU A 357 12.23 -17.33 -7.84
CA GLU A 357 13.06 -18.36 -7.21
C GLU A 357 14.39 -17.76 -6.72
N PHE A 358 15.01 -16.85 -7.51
CA PHE A 358 16.18 -16.11 -7.07
C PHE A 358 15.92 -15.29 -5.81
N PHE A 359 14.79 -14.56 -5.75
CA PHE A 359 14.39 -13.81 -4.56
C PHE A 359 14.21 -14.71 -3.36
N SER A 360 13.53 -15.84 -3.55
CA SER A 360 13.28 -16.82 -2.49
C SER A 360 14.58 -17.35 -1.92
N LYS A 361 15.52 -17.77 -2.79
CA LYS A 361 16.85 -18.25 -2.38
C LYS A 361 17.65 -17.16 -1.67
N SER A 362 17.75 -15.96 -2.25
CA SER A 362 18.49 -14.86 -1.64
C SER A 362 17.90 -14.45 -0.29
N LEU A 363 16.57 -14.51 -0.13
CA LEU A 363 15.91 -14.19 1.12
C LEU A 363 16.24 -15.23 2.19
N THR A 364 16.12 -16.52 1.87
CA THR A 364 16.48 -17.62 2.78
C THR A 364 17.94 -17.54 3.20
N GLU A 365 18.88 -17.24 2.29
CA GLU A 365 20.30 -17.03 2.60
C GLU A 365 20.56 -15.82 3.51
N LEU A 366 19.77 -14.75 3.39
CA LEU A 366 19.91 -13.57 4.23
C LEU A 366 19.28 -13.76 5.61
N ILE A 367 18.27 -14.64 5.75
CA ILE A 367 17.53 -14.86 6.99
C ILE A 367 18.25 -15.82 7.93
N ASN A 368 18.76 -16.93 7.38
CA ASN A 368 19.64 -17.86 8.07
C ASN A 368 21.00 -17.22 8.38
#